data_AF-A0A1A8DQG7-F1
#
_entry.id   AF-A0A1A8DQG7-F1
#
_cell.length_a   1.000
_cell.length_b   1.000
_cell.length_c   1.000
_cell.angle_alpha   90.00
_cell.angle_beta   90.00
_cell.angle_gamma   90.00
#
_symmetry.space_group_name_H-M   'P 1'
#
loop_
_entity.id
_entity.type
_entity.pdbx_description
1 polymer ?
#
loop_
_entity_poly.entity_id
_entity_poly.type
_entity_poly.pdbx_seq_one_letter_code
_entity_poly.pdbx_strand_id
1 'polypeptide(L)'
;LFAFTALMKALDLQQISRLEETWTTLRRNFTQTAISYEKILKPFYKNLQEAEASSSSVVCVPPLLPLLTLMERPTITPEGAELWENSDQGCDIMLRHLEFARDFASNAQSYTADAQKLLQGFRCDEDLLE
;
A
#
# COMPACT_ATOMS: atom_id res chain seq x y z
N LEU A 1 6.25 0.04 -1.57
CA LEU A 1 4.84 -0.33 -1.31
C LEU A 1 4.27 0.39 -0.09
N PHE A 2 5.01 0.53 1.01
CA PHE A 2 4.55 1.29 2.20
C PHE A 2 3.90 2.66 1.90
N ALA A 3 4.61 3.60 1.26
CA ALA A 3 4.05 4.92 0.94
C ALA A 3 2.91 4.86 -0.08
N PHE A 4 2.94 3.90 -1.01
CA PHE A 4 1.84 3.66 -1.95
C PHE A 4 0.55 3.29 -1.21
N THR A 5 0.62 2.39 -0.23
CA THR A 5 -0.52 2.03 0.62
C THR A 5 -1.10 3.26 1.35
N ALA A 6 -0.25 4.14 1.86
CA ALA A 6 -0.69 5.37 2.51
C ALA A 6 -1.46 6.30 1.55
N LEU A 7 -0.97 6.48 0.31
CA LEU A 7 -1.65 7.27 -0.72
C LEU A 7 -3.00 6.66 -1.12
N MET A 8 -3.03 5.35 -1.39
CA MET A 8 -4.27 4.67 -1.77
C MET A 8 -5.33 4.77 -0.68
N LYS A 9 -4.91 4.60 0.58
CA LYS A 9 -5.76 4.77 1.75
C LYS A 9 -6.31 6.19 1.87
N ALA A 10 -5.47 7.21 1.70
CA ALA A 10 -5.90 8.61 1.74
C ALA A 10 -6.96 8.91 0.66
N LEU A 11 -6.79 8.36 -0.55
CA LEU A 11 -7.77 8.52 -1.63
C LEU A 11 -9.09 7.81 -1.37
N ASP A 12 -9.10 6.78 -0.52
CA ASP A 12 -10.29 5.99 -0.17
C ASP A 12 -11.05 6.54 1.05
N LEU A 13 -10.45 7.47 1.80
CA LEU A 13 -11.11 8.15 2.92
C LEU A 13 -12.43 8.78 2.47
N GLN A 14 -13.49 8.57 3.27
CA GLN A 14 -14.84 9.11 3.01
C GLN A 14 -14.83 10.62 2.70
N GLN A 15 -13.95 11.36 3.37
CA GLN A 15 -13.77 12.81 3.20
C GLN A 15 -13.28 13.18 1.80
N ILE A 16 -12.48 12.32 1.17
CA ILE A 16 -11.89 12.50 -0.16
C ILE A 16 -12.76 11.85 -1.24
N SER A 17 -13.26 10.64 -1.01
CA SER A 17 -14.09 9.90 -1.98
C SER A 17 -15.42 10.60 -2.26
N ARG A 18 -15.98 11.35 -1.29
CA ARG A 18 -17.21 12.14 -1.47
C ARG A 18 -17.07 13.41 -2.31
N LEU A 19 -15.87 13.79 -2.75
CA LEU A 19 -15.63 15.02 -3.54
C LEU A 19 -16.04 14.83 -5.01
N GLU A 20 -17.35 14.68 -5.28
CA GLU A 20 -17.88 14.29 -6.58
C GLU A 20 -17.45 15.22 -7.74
N GLU A 21 -17.46 16.53 -7.51
CA GLU A 21 -17.05 17.51 -8.53
C GLU A 21 -15.55 17.40 -8.87
N THR A 22 -14.71 17.19 -7.86
CA THR A 22 -13.27 16.99 -8.03
C THR A 22 -13.00 15.71 -8.83
N TRP A 23 -13.63 14.60 -8.47
CA TRP A 23 -13.49 13.34 -9.20
C TRP A 23 -14.04 13.43 -10.63
N THR A 24 -15.13 14.15 -10.83
CA THR A 24 -15.69 14.39 -12.18
C THR A 24 -14.73 15.22 -13.04
N THR A 25 -14.13 16.26 -12.45
CA THR A 25 -13.11 17.08 -13.11
C THR A 25 -11.88 16.24 -13.47
N LEU A 26 -11.40 15.38 -12.57
CA LEU A 26 -10.30 14.45 -12.84
C LEU A 26 -10.63 13.53 -14.02
N ARG A 27 -11.82 12.93 -14.04
CA ARG A 27 -12.26 12.04 -15.12
C ARG A 27 -12.38 12.75 -16.47
N ARG A 28 -12.71 14.04 -16.50
CA ARG A 28 -12.83 14.84 -17.72
C ARG A 28 -11.48 15.32 -18.25
N ASN A 29 -10.61 15.79 -17.36
CA ASN A 29 -9.38 16.47 -17.73
C ASN A 29 -8.15 15.53 -17.75
N PHE A 30 -8.19 14.45 -16.97
CA PHE A 30 -7.10 13.49 -16.79
C PHE A 30 -7.63 12.05 -16.90
N THR A 31 -8.39 11.78 -17.96
CA THR A 31 -9.11 10.51 -18.17
C THR A 31 -8.21 9.28 -17.99
N GLN A 32 -7.00 9.29 -18.56
CA GLN A 32 -6.09 8.16 -18.47
C GLN A 32 -5.60 7.93 -17.02
N THR A 33 -5.36 8.99 -16.27
CA THR A 33 -4.99 8.91 -14.84
C THR A 33 -6.15 8.35 -14.03
N ALA A 34 -7.37 8.83 -14.27
CA ALA A 34 -8.57 8.31 -13.61
C ALA A 34 -8.80 6.83 -13.91
N ILE A 35 -8.61 6.40 -15.17
CA ILE A 35 -8.68 4.99 -15.56
C ILE A 35 -7.60 4.17 -14.85
N SER A 36 -6.35 4.66 -14.83
CA SER A 36 -5.24 3.98 -14.16
C SER A 36 -5.53 3.77 -12.66
N TYR A 37 -6.02 4.81 -11.98
CA TYR A 37 -6.41 4.72 -10.57
C TYR A 37 -7.50 3.65 -10.34
N GLU A 38 -8.59 3.68 -11.13
CA GLU A 38 -9.73 2.78 -10.94
C GLU A 38 -9.47 1.34 -11.38
N LYS A 39 -8.71 1.14 -12.46
CA LYS A 39 -8.56 -0.17 -13.11
C LYS A 39 -7.24 -0.86 -12.81
N ILE A 40 -6.24 -0.14 -12.32
CA ILE A 40 -4.91 -0.69 -12.04
C ILE A 40 -4.59 -0.54 -10.55
N LEU A 41 -4.59 0.69 -10.04
CA LEU A 41 -4.10 0.96 -8.68
C LEU A 41 -5.05 0.43 -7.60
N LYS A 42 -6.37 0.62 -7.73
CA LYS A 42 -7.36 0.08 -6.78
C LYS A 42 -7.33 -1.45 -6.70
N PRO A 43 -7.42 -2.21 -7.81
CA PRO A 43 -7.30 -3.67 -7.76
C PRO A 43 -5.95 -4.14 -7.18
N PHE A 44 -4.84 -3.49 -7.57
CA PHE A 44 -3.53 -3.82 -7.01
C PHE A 44 -3.44 -3.56 -5.51
N TYR A 45 -4.01 -2.44 -5.04
CA TYR A 45 -4.10 -2.13 -3.62
C TYR A 45 -4.90 -3.17 -2.84
N LYS A 46 -6.06 -3.58 -3.35
CA LYS A 46 -6.86 -4.65 -2.76
C LYS A 46 -6.05 -5.94 -2.65
N ASN A 47 -5.41 -6.37 -3.74
CA ASN A 47 -4.58 -7.58 -3.75
C ASN A 47 -3.42 -7.49 -2.75
N LEU A 48 -2.85 -6.30 -2.52
CA LEU A 48 -1.83 -6.09 -1.49
C LEU A 48 -2.39 -6.25 -0.07
N GLN A 49 -3.62 -5.78 0.19
CA GLN A 49 -4.27 -5.94 1.49
C GLN A 49 -4.62 -7.41 1.77
N GLU A 50 -4.92 -8.19 0.73
CA GLU A 50 -5.17 -9.64 0.81
C GLU A 50 -3.88 -10.47 0.78
N ALA A 51 -2.70 -9.84 0.63
CA ALA A 51 -1.41 -10.50 0.41
C ALA A 51 -1.39 -11.47 -0.79
N GLU A 52 -2.17 -11.18 -1.83
CA GLU A 52 -2.23 -11.92 -3.11
C GLU A 52 -1.32 -11.31 -4.18
N ALA A 53 -0.90 -10.06 -3.99
CA ALA A 53 -0.09 -9.36 -4.95
C ALA A 53 1.33 -9.94 -5.01
N SER A 54 1.64 -10.66 -6.08
CA SER A 54 3.03 -10.86 -6.51
C SER A 54 3.48 -9.61 -7.27
N SER A 55 4.47 -8.88 -6.75
CA SER A 55 5.04 -7.76 -7.48
C SER A 55 5.98 -8.28 -8.57
N SER A 56 5.70 -7.95 -9.83
CA SER A 56 6.65 -8.20 -10.93
C SER A 56 7.81 -7.20 -10.95
N SER A 57 7.73 -6.14 -10.15
CA SER A 57 8.73 -5.08 -10.02
C SER A 57 9.59 -5.25 -8.77
N VAL A 58 10.78 -4.64 -8.80
CA VAL A 58 11.67 -4.54 -7.64
C VAL A 58 10.96 -3.82 -6.50
N VAL A 59 10.85 -4.47 -5.35
CA VAL A 59 10.30 -3.89 -4.13
C VAL A 59 11.45 -3.51 -3.21
N CYS A 60 11.54 -2.24 -2.86
CA CYS A 60 12.53 -1.75 -1.88
C CYS A 60 11.94 -1.68 -0.45
N VAL A 61 10.65 -1.35 -0.34
CA VAL A 61 9.94 -1.25 0.94
C VAL A 61 8.62 -2.02 0.83
N PRO A 62 8.43 -3.10 1.61
CA PRO A 62 7.23 -3.94 1.55
C PRO A 62 5.98 -3.24 2.14
N PRO A 63 4.77 -3.83 2.02
CA PRO A 63 3.63 -3.41 2.82
C PRO A 63 3.87 -3.81 4.29
N LEU A 64 4.11 -2.82 5.15
CA LEU A 64 4.40 -3.06 6.57
C LEU A 64 3.16 -3.00 7.47
N LEU A 65 2.16 -2.20 7.10
CA LEU A 65 1.04 -1.88 7.97
C LEU A 65 0.21 -3.12 8.39
N PRO A 66 -0.17 -4.05 7.50
CA PRO A 66 -0.93 -5.24 7.90
C PRO A 66 -0.21 -6.08 8.96
N LEU A 67 1.11 -6.28 8.81
CA LEU A 67 1.92 -7.01 9.77
C LEU A 67 1.99 -6.30 11.12
N LEU A 68 2.27 -4.98 11.12
CA LEU A 68 2.34 -4.19 12.35
C LEU A 68 1.01 -4.21 13.10
N THR A 69 -0.11 -4.02 12.41
CA THR A 69 -1.44 -4.10 13.02
C THR A 69 -1.72 -5.49 13.60
N LEU A 70 -1.34 -6.56 12.90
CA LEU A 70 -1.52 -7.94 13.38
C LEU A 70 -0.71 -8.21 14.66
N MET A 71 0.52 -7.69 14.74
CA MET A 71 1.42 -7.93 15.87
C MET A 71 1.10 -7.05 17.09
N GLU A 72 0.70 -5.80 16.87
CA GLU A 72 0.55 -4.81 17.94
C GLU A 72 -0.90 -4.61 18.40
N ARG A 73 -1.88 -5.08 17.61
CA ARG A 73 -3.33 -4.91 17.79
C ARG A 73 -3.68 -3.57 18.47
N PRO A 74 -3.73 -2.47 17.71
CA PRO A 74 -3.97 -1.15 18.30
C PRO A 74 -5.30 -1.14 19.06
N THR A 75 -5.28 -0.57 20.28
CA THR A 75 -6.47 -0.43 21.14
C THR A 75 -7.55 0.47 20.55
N ILE A 76 -7.17 1.30 19.57
CA ILE A 76 -8.04 2.16 18.78
C ILE A 76 -7.70 1.91 17.32
N THR A 77 -8.61 1.30 16.56
CA THR A 77 -8.52 1.30 15.10
C THR A 77 -9.21 2.57 14.60
N PRO A 78 -8.46 3.55 14.05
CA PRO A 78 -9.06 4.83 13.64
C PRO A 78 -10.08 4.70 12.49
N GLU A 79 -10.06 3.60 11.74
CA GLU A 79 -10.82 3.44 10.49
C GLU A 79 -11.68 2.17 10.43
N GLY A 80 -12.01 1.57 11.58
CA GLY A 80 -12.92 0.42 11.66
C GLY A 80 -12.19 -0.93 11.73
N ALA A 81 -12.89 -1.99 11.35
CA ALA A 81 -12.38 -3.36 11.40
C ALA A 81 -11.44 -3.66 10.22
N GLU A 82 -10.37 -4.39 10.49
CA GLU A 82 -9.36 -4.77 9.49
C GLU A 82 -9.94 -5.75 8.46
N LEU A 83 -9.31 -5.85 7.29
CA LEU A 83 -9.84 -6.68 6.19
C LEU A 83 -10.02 -8.16 6.61
N TRP A 84 -9.07 -8.69 7.40
CA TRP A 84 -9.15 -10.06 7.90
C TRP A 84 -10.20 -10.27 8.99
N GLU A 85 -10.76 -9.22 9.58
CA GLU A 85 -11.83 -9.32 10.59
C GLU A 85 -13.21 -9.44 9.93
N ASN A 86 -13.37 -8.93 8.70
CA ASN A 86 -14.64 -8.90 7.98
C ASN A 86 -14.71 -9.87 6.80
N SER A 87 -13.68 -10.72 6.61
CA SER A 87 -13.56 -11.64 5.48
C SER A 87 -13.69 -13.09 5.93
N ASP A 88 -14.43 -13.90 5.17
CA ASP A 88 -14.49 -15.36 5.36
C ASP A 88 -13.12 -16.04 5.20
N GLN A 89 -12.16 -15.36 4.56
CA GLN A 89 -10.77 -15.79 4.38
C GLN A 89 -9.81 -15.12 5.37
N GLY A 90 -10.31 -14.60 6.50
CA GLY A 90 -9.50 -13.84 7.46
C GLY A 90 -8.22 -14.55 7.91
N CYS A 91 -8.32 -15.83 8.26
CA CYS A 91 -7.15 -16.64 8.64
C CYS A 91 -6.12 -16.77 7.51
N ASP A 92 -6.58 -16.97 6.28
CA ASP A 92 -5.69 -17.10 5.12
C ASP A 92 -5.00 -15.77 4.79
N ILE A 93 -5.72 -14.65 4.92
CA ILE A 93 -5.14 -13.30 4.79
C ILE A 93 -4.05 -13.10 5.85
N MET A 94 -4.32 -13.39 7.12
CA MET A 94 -3.34 -13.25 8.21
C MET A 94 -2.11 -14.14 7.97
N LEU A 95 -2.31 -15.41 7.59
CA LEU A 95 -1.22 -16.35 7.34
C LEU A 95 -0.32 -15.85 6.20
N ARG A 96 -0.89 -15.39 5.08
CA ARG A 96 -0.12 -14.86 3.96
C ARG A 96 0.72 -13.65 4.34
N HIS A 97 0.20 -12.74 5.16
CA HIS A 97 0.98 -11.61 5.67
C HIS A 97 2.15 -12.06 6.57
N LEU A 98 1.94 -13.08 7.41
CA LEU A 98 3.00 -13.64 8.26
C LEU A 98 4.07 -14.40 7.45
N GLU A 99 3.67 -15.17 6.45
CA GLU A 99 4.58 -15.87 5.54
C GLU A 99 5.42 -14.88 4.75
N PHE A 100 4.77 -13.85 4.20
CA PHE A 100 5.46 -12.75 3.54
C PHE A 100 6.46 -12.05 4.47
N ALA A 101 6.09 -11.80 5.73
CA ALA A 101 6.97 -11.18 6.71
C ALA A 101 8.21 -12.02 7.01
N ARG A 102 8.05 -13.35 7.14
CA ARG A 102 9.17 -14.29 7.31
C ARG A 102 10.11 -14.26 6.11
N ASP A 103 9.56 -14.28 4.91
CA ASP A 103 10.34 -14.26 3.68
C ASP A 103 11.05 -12.92 3.50
N PHE A 104 10.37 -11.80 3.81
CA PHE A 104 10.98 -10.47 3.84
C PHE A 104 12.16 -10.40 4.83
N ALA A 105 11.96 -10.84 6.07
CA ALA A 105 13.01 -10.82 7.09
C ALA A 105 14.24 -11.63 6.66
N SER A 106 14.03 -12.79 6.03
CA SER A 106 15.09 -13.64 5.51
C SER A 106 15.86 -13.02 4.33
N ASN A 107 15.24 -12.07 3.61
CA ASN A 107 15.77 -11.44 2.40
C ASN A 107 16.05 -9.93 2.54
N ALA A 108 16.01 -9.37 3.76
CA ALA A 108 16.04 -7.92 4.01
C ALA A 108 17.23 -7.18 3.36
N GLN A 109 18.38 -7.86 3.21
CA GLN A 109 19.55 -7.31 2.53
C GLN A 109 19.31 -7.04 1.04
N SER A 110 18.51 -7.86 0.37
CA SER A 110 18.17 -7.67 -1.05
C SER A 110 17.37 -6.38 -1.24
N TYR A 111 16.35 -6.16 -0.41
CA TYR A 111 15.54 -4.93 -0.41
C TYR A 111 16.40 -3.68 -0.19
N THR A 112 17.40 -3.79 0.69
CA THR A 112 18.36 -2.71 0.95
C THR A 112 19.26 -2.45 -0.26
N ALA A 113 19.81 -3.50 -0.88
CA ALA A 113 20.64 -3.39 -2.08
C ALA A 113 19.86 -2.80 -3.25
N ASP A 114 18.60 -3.21 -3.43
CA ASP A 114 17.70 -2.67 -4.44
C ASP A 114 17.42 -1.18 -4.22
N ALA A 115 17.16 -0.77 -2.97
CA ALA A 115 16.98 0.63 -2.61
C ALA A 115 18.24 1.48 -2.91
N GLN A 116 19.41 0.97 -2.52
CA GLN A 116 20.69 1.63 -2.77
C GLN A 116 20.98 1.79 -4.27
N LYS A 117 20.69 0.75 -5.06
CA LYS A 117 20.83 0.78 -6.51
C LYS A 117 19.88 1.78 -7.15
N LEU A 118 18.62 1.80 -6.71
CA LEU A 118 17.60 2.70 -7.25
C LEU A 118 17.87 4.17 -6.91
N LEU A 119 18.44 4.44 -5.74
CA LEU A 119 18.80 5.79 -5.27
C LEU A 119 20.24 6.18 -5.60
N GLN A 120 20.97 5.39 -6.41
CA GLN A 120 22.36 5.69 -6.74
C GLN A 120 22.46 7.03 -7.47
N GLY A 121 23.19 7.98 -6.86
CA GLY A 121 23.37 9.33 -7.41
C GLY A 121 22.18 10.26 -7.20
N PHE A 122 21.12 9.83 -6.52
CA PHE A 122 20.04 10.71 -6.08
C PHE A 122 20.58 11.73 -5.07
N ARG A 123 20.25 13.01 -5.29
CA ARG A 123 20.53 14.09 -4.34
C ARG A 123 19.20 14.56 -3.78
N CYS A 124 19.10 14.54 -2.46
CA CYS A 124 17.89 15.01 -1.80
C CYS A 124 17.88 16.54 -1.78
N ASP A 125 16.70 17.11 -1.98
CA ASP A 125 16.43 18.52 -1.76
C ASP A 125 16.04 18.69 -0.30
N GLU A 126 16.78 19.53 0.44
CA GLU A 126 16.53 19.72 1.87
C GLU A 126 15.17 20.35 2.13
N ASP A 127 14.66 21.20 1.23
CA ASP A 127 13.35 21.83 1.36
C ASP A 127 12.19 20.82 1.19
N LEU A 128 12.45 19.66 0.55
CA LEU A 128 11.47 18.58 0.39
C LEU A 128 11.57 17.51 1.48
N LEU A 129 12.62 17.55 2.31
CA LEU A 129 12.85 16.59 3.40
C LEU A 129 12.18 16.99 4.72
N GLU A 130 11.95 18.28 4.94
CA GLU A 130 11.27 18.84 6.12
C GLU A 130 9.74 18.75 6.05
#